data_AF-A0A2L0UEU1-F1
#
_entry.id   AF-A0A2L0UEU1-F1
#
_cell.length_a   1.000
_cell.length_b   1.000
_cell.length_c   1.000
_cell.angle_alpha   90.00
_cell.angle_beta   90.00
_cell.angle_gamma   90.00
#
_symmetry.space_group_name_H-M   'P 1'
#
loop_
_entity.id
_entity.type
_entity.pdbx_description
1 polymer ?
#
loop_
_entity_poly.entity_id
_entity_poly.type
_entity_poly.pdbx_seq_one_letter_code
_entity_poly.pdbx_strand_id
1 'polypeptide(L)'
;IPPALTLKTVVDASYRPAWWFNFLTHEPLSFASLSRYSGTVADLINSMFDPTLTFEDLDWLRSVWKGNLVVKGIQTLDDARKAVDHGADGIILSNHGGRQLDRAPVPLHLLPRVAAELKGKTEIILDTGIMSGGDIVAALALGADFTLIGRAYLYGLMAGGRKGVDRTIEILGTQTARTMQLLGVNRIEDLTPDHVRLLGDATADVKLPDAAMTL
;
A
#
# COMPACT_ATOMS: atom_id res chain seq x y z
N ILE A 1 14.54 -16.95 2.24
CA ILE A 1 15.66 -17.81 2.70
C ILE A 1 15.51 -17.95 4.21
N PRO A 2 15.34 -19.15 4.77
CA PRO A 2 15.25 -19.34 6.21
C PRO A 2 16.43 -18.68 6.92
N PRO A 3 16.25 -18.12 8.12
CA PRO A 3 17.33 -17.44 8.84
C PRO A 3 18.47 -18.43 9.10
N ALA A 4 19.71 -17.97 8.96
CA ALA A 4 20.86 -18.78 9.34
C ALA A 4 20.75 -19.15 10.82
N LEU A 5 20.87 -20.44 11.13
CA LEU A 5 20.82 -20.98 12.49
C LEU A 5 22.14 -20.71 13.20
N THR A 6 22.40 -19.43 13.46
CA THR A 6 23.51 -18.99 14.32
C THR A 6 23.12 -19.14 15.79
N LEU A 7 24.10 -19.19 16.70
CA LEU A 7 23.85 -19.19 18.15
C LEU A 7 22.93 -18.02 18.56
N LYS A 8 23.16 -16.84 17.98
CA LYS A 8 22.33 -15.65 18.21
C LYS A 8 20.87 -15.87 17.81
N THR A 9 20.64 -16.42 16.61
CA THR A 9 19.29 -16.74 16.12
C THR A 9 18.61 -17.78 17.01
N VAL A 10 19.34 -18.80 17.46
CA VAL A 10 18.80 -19.85 18.32
C VAL A 10 18.36 -19.30 19.67
N VAL A 11 19.20 -18.48 20.31
CA VAL A 11 18.87 -17.83 21.59
C VAL A 11 17.68 -16.90 21.45
N ASP A 12 17.62 -16.08 20.40
CA ASP A 12 16.49 -15.16 20.15
C ASP A 12 15.17 -15.89 19.86
N ALA A 13 15.23 -17.04 19.20
CA ALA A 13 14.05 -17.85 18.92
C ALA A 13 13.68 -18.82 20.06
N SER A 14 14.53 -19.00 21.08
CA SER A 14 14.39 -20.05 22.10
C SER A 14 13.05 -20.01 22.85
N TYR A 15 12.54 -18.82 23.15
CA TYR A 15 11.27 -18.61 23.85
C TYR A 15 10.04 -18.62 22.90
N ARG A 16 10.20 -19.04 21.65
CA ARG A 16 9.16 -19.06 20.60
C ARG A 16 8.88 -20.50 20.13
N PRO A 17 8.28 -21.38 20.98
CA PRO A 17 8.14 -22.80 20.67
C PRO A 17 7.32 -23.08 19.41
N ALA A 18 6.27 -22.29 19.14
CA ALA A 18 5.46 -22.42 17.93
C ALA A 18 6.28 -22.13 16.65
N TRP A 19 7.21 -21.18 16.71
CA TRP A 19 8.08 -20.87 15.58
C TRP A 19 9.01 -22.05 15.27
N TRP A 20 9.62 -22.65 16.30
CA TRP A 20 10.47 -23.84 16.15
C TRP A 20 9.71 -25.03 15.58
N PHE A 21 8.52 -25.31 16.12
CA PHE A 21 7.68 -26.37 15.62
C PHE A 21 7.39 -26.18 14.13
N ASN A 22 6.97 -24.99 13.71
CA ASN A 22 6.70 -24.70 12.30
C ASN A 22 7.96 -24.81 11.45
N PHE A 23 9.08 -24.25 11.91
CA PHE A 23 10.36 -24.28 11.21
C PHE A 23 10.86 -25.72 10.94
N LEU A 24 10.67 -26.64 11.90
CA LEU A 24 11.13 -28.02 11.80
C LEU A 24 10.16 -28.96 11.06
N THR A 25 8.88 -28.59 10.97
CA THR A 25 7.82 -29.47 10.43
C THR A 25 7.34 -29.07 9.04
N HIS A 26 7.60 -27.84 8.59
CA HIS A 26 7.15 -27.36 7.29
C HIS A 26 8.28 -27.38 6.25
N GLU A 27 7.88 -27.45 4.98
CA GLU A 27 8.82 -27.37 3.87
C GLU A 27 9.60 -26.05 3.89
N PRO A 28 10.89 -26.08 3.50
CA PRO A 28 11.68 -24.87 3.38
C PRO A 28 11.02 -23.85 2.43
N LEU A 29 11.07 -22.58 2.82
CA LEU A 29 10.60 -21.49 1.98
C LEU A 29 11.30 -21.51 0.62
N SER A 30 10.52 -21.72 -0.43
CA SER A 30 10.95 -21.62 -1.82
C SER A 30 10.17 -20.52 -2.55
N PHE A 31 10.76 -19.97 -3.60
CA PHE A 31 10.06 -19.05 -4.49
C PHE A 31 9.41 -19.87 -5.59
N ALA A 32 8.11 -20.16 -5.46
CA ALA A 32 7.39 -21.03 -6.40
C ALA A 32 7.56 -20.59 -7.87
N SER A 33 7.45 -19.29 -8.13
CA SER A 33 7.63 -18.69 -9.46
C SER A 33 9.07 -18.76 -10.00
N LEU A 34 10.05 -19.01 -9.14
CA LEU A 34 11.48 -18.99 -9.46
C LEU A 34 12.16 -20.35 -9.22
N SER A 35 11.35 -21.41 -9.02
CA SER A 35 11.80 -22.77 -8.73
C SER A 35 12.70 -23.39 -9.82
N ARG A 36 12.74 -22.79 -11.01
CA ARG A 36 13.56 -23.22 -12.16
C ARG A 36 14.94 -22.54 -12.24
N TYR A 37 15.24 -21.56 -11.40
CA TYR A 37 16.53 -20.87 -11.41
C TYR A 37 17.53 -21.58 -10.51
N SER A 38 18.74 -21.85 -11.02
CA SER A 38 19.78 -22.64 -10.34
C SER A 38 20.75 -21.83 -9.48
N GLY A 39 20.70 -20.49 -9.54
CA GLY A 39 21.54 -19.59 -8.72
C GLY A 39 20.87 -19.21 -7.39
N THR A 40 21.50 -18.30 -6.62
CA THR A 40 20.87 -17.83 -5.37
C THR A 40 19.70 -16.90 -5.68
N VAL A 41 18.76 -16.80 -4.73
CA VAL A 41 17.66 -15.82 -4.80
C VAL A 41 18.19 -14.40 -4.93
N ALA A 42 19.31 -14.08 -4.28
CA ALA A 42 19.91 -12.76 -4.35
C ALA A 42 20.44 -12.44 -5.75
N ASP A 43 21.12 -13.40 -6.40
CA ASP A 43 21.62 -13.24 -7.77
C ASP A 43 20.46 -13.04 -8.76
N LEU A 44 19.38 -13.81 -8.57
CA LEU A 44 18.19 -13.69 -9.40
C LEU A 44 17.53 -12.33 -9.24
N ILE A 45 17.35 -11.87 -8.00
CA ILE A 45 16.80 -10.55 -7.72
C ILE A 45 17.65 -9.45 -8.38
N ASN A 46 18.98 -9.52 -8.25
CA ASN A 46 19.88 -8.56 -8.89
C ASN A 46 19.80 -8.60 -10.43
N SER A 47 19.55 -9.78 -11.02
CA SER A 47 19.36 -9.90 -12.48
C SER A 47 17.99 -9.44 -12.98
N MET A 48 16.97 -9.42 -12.12
CA MET A 48 15.60 -9.04 -12.48
C MET A 48 15.35 -7.52 -12.35
N PHE A 49 16.17 -6.82 -11.58
CA PHE A 49 16.05 -5.37 -11.43
C PHE A 49 16.88 -4.66 -12.50
N ASP A 50 16.19 -4.21 -13.54
CA ASP A 50 16.77 -3.34 -14.56
C ASP A 50 16.54 -1.87 -14.18
N PRO A 51 17.60 -1.12 -13.80
CA PRO A 51 17.49 0.30 -13.46
C PRO A 51 17.34 1.20 -14.69
N THR A 52 17.41 0.65 -15.91
CA THR A 52 17.30 1.40 -17.16
C THR A 52 15.87 1.53 -17.67
N LEU A 53 14.90 0.89 -16.97
CA LEU A 53 13.50 0.93 -17.35
C LEU A 53 12.94 2.35 -17.45
N THR A 54 12.21 2.61 -18.53
CA THR A 54 11.54 3.88 -18.82
C THR A 54 10.05 3.67 -19.04
N PHE A 55 9.32 4.74 -19.37
CA PHE A 55 7.89 4.63 -19.70
C PHE A 55 7.67 3.96 -21.07
N GLU A 56 8.62 4.02 -22.00
CA GLU A 56 8.54 3.29 -23.26
C GLU A 56 8.50 1.76 -23.06
N ASP A 57 9.08 1.24 -21.98
CA ASP A 57 8.97 -0.17 -21.62
C ASP A 57 7.54 -0.55 -21.18
N LEU A 58 6.74 0.41 -20.70
CA LEU A 58 5.31 0.19 -20.47
C LEU A 58 4.56 0.02 -21.79
N ASP A 59 4.93 0.72 -22.86
CA ASP A 59 4.32 0.54 -24.18
C ASP A 59 4.59 -0.88 -24.71
N TRP A 60 5.83 -1.34 -24.55
CA TRP A 60 6.19 -2.72 -24.87
C TRP A 60 5.41 -3.71 -24.01
N LEU A 61 5.36 -3.52 -22.68
CA LEU A 61 4.63 -4.41 -21.78
C LEU A 61 3.13 -4.45 -22.13
N ARG A 62 2.55 -3.30 -22.46
CA ARG A 62 1.17 -3.17 -22.92
C ARG A 62 0.93 -3.91 -24.24
N SER A 63 1.93 -3.97 -25.12
CA SER A 63 1.86 -4.70 -26.40
C SER A 63 1.74 -6.21 -26.19
N VAL A 64 2.40 -6.77 -25.17
CA VAL A 64 2.45 -8.21 -24.90
C VAL A 64 1.42 -8.68 -23.87
N TRP A 65 1.01 -7.81 -22.93
CA TRP A 65 -0.02 -8.08 -21.94
C TRP A 65 -1.37 -7.57 -22.42
N LYS A 66 -2.44 -8.37 -22.36
CA LYS A 66 -3.80 -7.95 -22.77
C LYS A 66 -4.81 -7.84 -21.63
N GLY A 67 -4.41 -8.17 -20.40
CA GLY A 67 -5.25 -7.96 -19.21
C GLY A 67 -5.10 -6.56 -18.61
N ASN A 68 -5.63 -6.34 -17.41
CA ASN A 68 -5.45 -5.06 -16.73
C ASN A 68 -3.97 -4.83 -16.39
N LEU A 69 -3.41 -3.69 -16.80
CA LEU A 69 -2.04 -3.26 -16.51
C LEU A 69 -2.08 -2.19 -15.42
N VAL A 70 -1.49 -2.50 -14.26
CA VAL A 70 -1.48 -1.57 -13.11
C VAL A 70 -0.03 -1.21 -12.76
N VAL A 71 0.28 0.08 -12.73
CA VAL A 71 1.62 0.58 -12.40
C VAL A 71 1.71 0.93 -10.93
N LYS A 72 2.62 0.28 -10.20
CA LYS A 72 2.81 0.45 -8.75
C LYS A 72 4.06 1.22 -8.42
N GLY A 73 3.96 2.11 -7.43
CA GLY A 73 5.10 2.89 -6.95
C GLY A 73 5.08 4.34 -7.41
N ILE A 74 3.93 4.80 -7.93
CA ILE A 74 3.72 6.18 -8.34
C ILE A 74 3.77 7.08 -7.11
N GLN A 75 4.62 8.10 -7.18
CA GLN A 75 4.89 9.03 -6.07
C GLN A 75 4.78 10.50 -6.49
N THR A 76 4.44 10.77 -7.75
CA THR A 76 4.17 12.12 -8.27
C THR A 76 2.95 12.10 -9.18
N LEU A 77 2.33 13.27 -9.39
CA LEU A 77 1.24 13.43 -10.36
C LEU A 77 1.73 13.23 -11.80
N ASP A 78 2.94 13.70 -12.12
CA ASP A 78 3.47 13.62 -13.49
C ASP A 78 3.77 12.18 -13.89
N ASP A 79 4.27 11.36 -12.97
CA ASP A 79 4.45 9.93 -13.24
C ASP A 79 3.11 9.19 -13.35
N ALA A 80 2.09 9.63 -12.58
CA ALA A 80 0.74 9.10 -12.70
C ALA A 80 0.16 9.35 -14.10
N ARG A 81 0.30 10.58 -14.62
CA ARG A 81 -0.12 10.95 -15.97
C ARG A 81 0.59 10.11 -17.02
N LYS A 82 1.92 10.05 -16.96
CA LYS A 82 2.72 9.25 -17.89
C LYS A 82 2.33 7.78 -17.86
N ALA A 83 2.14 7.18 -16.68
CA ALA A 83 1.71 5.79 -16.61
C ALA A 83 0.38 5.54 -17.35
N VAL A 84 -0.60 6.45 -17.20
CA VAL A 84 -1.88 6.38 -17.90
C VAL A 84 -1.71 6.61 -19.40
N ASP A 85 -0.92 7.61 -19.81
CA ASP A 85 -0.64 7.91 -21.22
C ASP A 85 0.03 6.73 -21.94
N HIS A 86 0.83 5.94 -21.22
CA HIS A 86 1.49 4.71 -21.69
C HIS A 86 0.62 3.43 -21.48
N GLY A 87 -0.69 3.59 -21.28
CA GLY A 87 -1.65 2.49 -21.34
C GLY A 87 -1.87 1.70 -20.05
N ALA A 88 -1.54 2.27 -18.88
CA ALA A 88 -1.95 1.71 -17.61
C ALA A 88 -3.47 1.85 -17.40
N ASP A 89 -4.12 0.75 -17.03
CA ASP A 89 -5.54 0.70 -16.65
C ASP A 89 -5.76 1.10 -15.17
N GLY A 90 -4.68 1.11 -14.39
CA GLY A 90 -4.67 1.48 -12.99
C GLY A 90 -3.32 1.99 -12.52
N ILE A 91 -3.33 2.82 -11.48
CA ILE A 91 -2.13 3.31 -10.81
C ILE A 91 -2.22 3.02 -9.32
N ILE A 92 -1.11 2.60 -8.70
CA ILE A 92 -1.00 2.43 -7.26
C ILE A 92 -0.05 3.49 -6.70
N LEU A 93 -0.61 4.46 -5.99
CA LEU A 93 0.14 5.43 -5.19
C LEU A 93 0.79 4.69 -4.02
N SER A 94 2.12 4.62 -4.02
CA SER A 94 2.86 3.75 -3.12
C SER A 94 4.30 4.21 -2.95
N ASN A 95 4.81 4.19 -1.72
CA ASN A 95 6.25 4.27 -1.43
C ASN A 95 6.82 2.92 -0.97
N HIS A 96 6.16 1.83 -1.37
CA HIS A 96 6.52 0.46 -1.02
C HIS A 96 6.49 0.20 0.50
N GLY A 97 5.55 0.82 1.21
CA GLY A 97 5.41 0.65 2.66
C GLY A 97 6.56 1.27 3.47
N GLY A 98 7.22 2.31 2.93
CA GLY A 98 8.33 3.03 3.55
C GLY A 98 9.67 2.30 3.49
N ARG A 99 9.87 1.41 2.50
CA ARG A 99 11.03 0.49 2.47
C ARG A 99 12.08 0.83 1.41
N GLN A 100 11.77 1.72 0.47
CA GLN A 100 12.66 2.02 -0.65
C GLN A 100 13.38 3.37 -0.48
N LEU A 101 12.66 4.41 -0.08
CA LEU A 101 13.21 5.75 0.14
C LEU A 101 12.63 6.36 1.41
N ASP A 102 13.48 6.73 2.38
CA ASP A 102 13.06 7.21 3.72
C ASP A 102 12.23 8.50 3.65
N ARG A 103 12.62 9.44 2.78
CA ARG A 103 11.95 10.74 2.61
C ARG A 103 11.03 10.79 1.39
N ALA A 104 10.46 9.64 1.04
CA ALA A 104 9.40 9.54 0.05
C ALA A 104 8.14 10.32 0.48
N PRO A 105 7.36 10.85 -0.47
CA PRO A 105 6.05 11.41 -0.17
C PRO A 105 5.14 10.38 0.49
N VAL A 106 4.20 10.86 1.31
CA VAL A 106 3.13 10.07 1.90
C VAL A 106 2.03 9.89 0.83
N PRO A 107 1.73 8.66 0.36
CA PRO A 107 0.77 8.45 -0.73
C PRO A 107 -0.62 9.06 -0.46
N LEU A 108 -1.09 9.02 0.79
CA LEU A 108 -2.37 9.61 1.18
C LEU A 108 -2.43 11.13 0.95
N HIS A 109 -1.32 11.85 1.10
CA HIS A 109 -1.27 13.30 0.87
C HIS A 109 -1.19 13.65 -0.62
N LEU A 110 -0.65 12.74 -1.45
CA LEU A 110 -0.62 12.89 -2.90
C LEU A 110 -1.99 12.62 -3.53
N LEU A 111 -2.76 11.71 -2.92
CA LEU A 111 -4.00 11.17 -3.46
C LEU A 111 -5.02 12.22 -3.93
N PRO A 112 -5.37 13.28 -3.17
CA PRO A 112 -6.38 14.25 -3.60
C PRO A 112 -6.00 14.95 -4.91
N ARG A 113 -4.71 15.28 -5.06
CA ARG A 113 -4.18 15.93 -6.26
C ARG A 113 -4.24 15.01 -7.48
N VAL A 114 -3.96 13.73 -7.30
CA VAL A 114 -4.05 12.72 -8.37
C VAL A 114 -5.50 12.45 -8.75
N ALA A 115 -6.38 12.28 -7.75
CA ALA A 115 -7.79 12.04 -7.95
C ALA A 115 -8.48 13.19 -8.69
N ALA A 116 -8.14 14.44 -8.35
CA ALA A 116 -8.69 15.63 -9.02
C ALA A 116 -8.48 15.62 -10.55
N GLU A 117 -7.47 14.91 -11.05
CA GLU A 117 -7.15 14.89 -12.47
C GLU A 117 -7.44 13.57 -13.19
N LEU A 118 -7.25 12.45 -12.50
CA LEU A 118 -7.25 11.12 -13.11
C LEU A 118 -8.46 10.26 -12.72
N LYS A 119 -9.30 10.69 -11.76
CA LYS A 119 -10.50 9.94 -11.39
C LYS A 119 -11.41 9.75 -12.60
N GLY A 120 -11.89 8.54 -12.81
CA GLY A 120 -12.72 8.16 -13.95
C GLY A 120 -11.97 7.97 -15.28
N LYS A 121 -10.66 8.28 -15.34
CA LYS A 121 -9.80 7.96 -16.49
C LYS A 121 -9.02 6.66 -16.29
N THR A 122 -8.68 6.35 -15.04
CA THR A 122 -7.94 5.15 -14.62
C THR A 122 -8.40 4.76 -13.21
N GLU A 123 -8.18 3.51 -12.82
CA GLU A 123 -8.34 3.10 -11.43
C GLU A 123 -7.24 3.71 -10.56
N ILE A 124 -7.60 4.33 -9.43
CA ILE A 124 -6.66 4.92 -8.48
C ILE A 124 -6.63 4.07 -7.22
N ILE A 125 -5.52 3.40 -7.00
CA ILE A 125 -5.33 2.49 -5.88
C ILE A 125 -4.33 3.11 -4.90
N LEU A 126 -4.58 2.96 -3.61
CA LEU A 126 -3.68 3.44 -2.55
C LEU A 126 -3.11 2.27 -1.75
N ASP A 127 -1.81 2.28 -1.47
CA ASP A 127 -1.23 1.45 -0.40
C ASP A 127 -0.43 2.32 0.60
N THR A 128 0.31 1.64 1.50
CA THR A 128 1.19 2.24 2.51
C THR A 128 0.43 2.81 3.70
N GLY A 129 0.53 2.10 4.84
CA GLY A 129 0.06 2.60 6.14
C GLY A 129 -1.40 2.29 6.49
N ILE A 130 -2.15 1.63 5.61
CA ILE A 130 -3.52 1.18 5.91
C ILE A 130 -3.50 0.11 7.02
N MET A 131 -3.97 0.47 8.22
CA MET A 131 -3.95 -0.37 9.42
C MET A 131 -5.30 -0.45 10.14
N SER A 132 -6.25 0.41 9.76
CA SER A 132 -7.58 0.49 10.32
C SER A 132 -8.65 0.73 9.26
N GLY A 133 -9.91 0.49 9.60
CA GLY A 133 -11.03 0.85 8.74
C GLY A 133 -11.18 2.36 8.51
N GLY A 134 -10.70 3.18 9.45
CA GLY A 134 -10.62 4.64 9.30
C GLY A 134 -9.66 5.07 8.18
N ASP A 135 -8.51 4.41 8.07
CA ASP A 135 -7.55 4.68 6.98
C ASP A 135 -8.15 4.33 5.61
N ILE A 136 -8.91 3.24 5.54
CA ILE A 136 -9.63 2.83 4.32
C ILE A 136 -10.66 3.89 3.94
N VAL A 137 -11.52 4.30 4.88
CA VAL A 137 -12.53 5.33 4.64
C VAL A 137 -11.88 6.65 4.22
N ALA A 138 -10.79 7.05 4.87
CA ALA A 138 -10.07 8.27 4.52
C ALA A 138 -9.53 8.23 3.09
N ALA A 139 -8.92 7.13 2.68
CA ALA A 139 -8.43 6.95 1.32
C ALA A 139 -9.55 7.01 0.28
N LEU A 140 -10.67 6.30 0.52
CA LEU A 140 -11.80 6.30 -0.39
C LEU A 140 -12.43 7.70 -0.52
N ALA A 141 -12.65 8.37 0.61
CA ALA A 141 -13.17 9.74 0.66
C ALA A 141 -12.29 10.76 -0.06
N LEU A 142 -10.96 10.55 -0.05
CA LEU A 142 -9.99 11.40 -0.75
C LEU A 142 -9.78 11.02 -2.23
N GLY A 143 -10.52 10.02 -2.73
CA GLY A 143 -10.61 9.74 -4.17
C GLY A 143 -9.94 8.45 -4.63
N ALA A 144 -9.47 7.58 -3.74
CA ALA A 144 -9.07 6.22 -4.14
C ALA A 144 -10.30 5.38 -4.55
N ASP A 145 -10.13 4.48 -5.52
CA ASP A 145 -11.09 3.43 -5.88
C ASP A 145 -10.90 2.19 -5.00
N PHE A 146 -9.63 1.86 -4.67
CA PHE A 146 -9.28 0.72 -3.84
C PHE A 146 -8.14 1.05 -2.88
N THR A 147 -8.05 0.27 -1.80
CA THR A 147 -6.88 0.27 -0.91
C THR A 147 -6.26 -1.11 -0.84
N LEU A 148 -4.93 -1.17 -0.68
CA LEU A 148 -4.17 -2.40 -0.46
C LEU A 148 -3.57 -2.41 0.94
N ILE A 149 -3.65 -3.58 1.59
CA ILE A 149 -3.00 -3.84 2.87
C ILE A 149 -1.76 -4.72 2.69
N GLY A 150 -0.69 -4.37 3.40
CA GLY A 150 0.55 -5.15 3.46
C GLY A 150 0.78 -5.72 4.85
N ARG A 151 1.37 -4.90 5.73
CA ARG A 151 1.71 -5.32 7.11
C ARG A 151 0.50 -5.77 7.92
N ALA A 152 -0.69 -5.17 7.73
CA ALA A 152 -1.88 -5.53 8.50
C ALA A 152 -2.23 -7.03 8.39
N TYR A 153 -2.34 -7.57 7.17
CA TYR A 153 -2.65 -8.99 7.00
C TYR A 153 -1.48 -9.89 7.40
N LEU A 154 -0.22 -9.44 7.20
CA LEU A 154 0.97 -10.17 7.64
C LEU A 154 1.02 -10.31 9.17
N TYR A 155 0.55 -9.32 9.93
CA TYR A 155 0.43 -9.43 11.38
C TYR A 155 -0.60 -10.48 11.77
N GLY A 156 -1.76 -10.52 11.10
CA GLY A 156 -2.73 -11.60 11.25
C GLY A 156 -2.12 -12.97 10.94
N LEU A 157 -1.43 -13.09 9.80
CA LEU A 157 -0.76 -14.31 9.38
C LEU A 157 0.25 -14.81 10.43
N MET A 158 1.08 -13.91 10.95
CA MET A 158 2.08 -14.27 11.98
C MET A 158 1.44 -14.64 13.32
N ALA A 159 0.30 -14.05 13.67
CA ALA A 159 -0.39 -14.31 14.93
C ALA A 159 -1.23 -15.60 14.92
N GLY A 160 -1.83 -15.96 13.78
CA GLY A 160 -2.83 -17.05 13.73
C GLY A 160 -2.92 -17.79 12.40
N GLY A 161 -1.91 -17.68 11.53
CA GLY A 161 -1.94 -18.26 10.20
C GLY A 161 -3.11 -17.73 9.38
N ARG A 162 -3.73 -18.61 8.58
CA ARG A 162 -4.92 -18.26 7.78
C ARG A 162 -6.04 -17.64 8.61
N LYS A 163 -6.38 -18.21 9.77
CA LYS A 163 -7.43 -17.69 10.66
C LYS A 163 -7.13 -16.27 11.13
N GLY A 164 -5.85 -15.96 11.34
CA GLY A 164 -5.41 -14.62 11.69
C GLY A 164 -5.57 -13.62 10.53
N VAL A 165 -5.31 -14.04 9.29
CA VAL A 165 -5.61 -13.25 8.08
C VAL A 165 -7.11 -12.99 7.95
N ASP A 166 -7.92 -14.05 8.07
CA ASP A 166 -9.39 -13.96 8.01
C ASP A 166 -9.89 -12.95 9.07
N ARG A 167 -9.37 -13.04 10.30
CA ARG A 167 -9.71 -12.11 11.39
C ARG A 167 -9.25 -10.68 11.12
N THR A 168 -8.09 -10.46 10.51
CA THR A 168 -7.66 -9.11 10.10
C THR A 168 -8.64 -8.50 9.12
N ILE A 169 -9.08 -9.24 8.09
CA ILE A 169 -10.03 -8.76 7.10
C ILE A 169 -11.37 -8.44 7.74
N GLU A 170 -11.87 -9.31 8.64
CA GLU A 170 -13.10 -9.08 9.38
C GLU A 170 -13.04 -7.81 10.25
N ILE A 171 -11.92 -7.59 10.95
CA ILE A 171 -11.70 -6.39 11.78
C ILE A 171 -11.73 -5.14 10.90
N LEU A 172 -11.00 -5.13 9.79
CA LEU A 172 -10.94 -3.98 8.88
C LEU A 172 -12.33 -3.68 8.31
N GLY A 173 -13.05 -4.69 7.83
CA GLY A 173 -14.41 -4.51 7.32
C GLY A 173 -15.38 -3.99 8.39
N THR A 174 -15.32 -4.52 9.61
CA THR A 174 -16.14 -4.05 10.73
C THR A 174 -15.83 -2.61 11.11
N GLN A 175 -14.55 -2.24 11.12
CA GLN A 175 -14.13 -0.86 11.39
C GLN A 175 -14.55 0.10 10.27
N THR A 176 -14.41 -0.29 9.00
CA THR A 176 -14.85 0.52 7.86
C THR A 176 -16.35 0.81 7.94
N ALA A 177 -17.17 -0.23 8.17
CA ALA A 177 -18.62 -0.07 8.34
C ALA A 177 -18.96 0.83 9.54
N ARG A 178 -18.29 0.64 10.69
CA ARG A 178 -18.48 1.48 11.87
C ARG A 178 -18.09 2.94 11.61
N THR A 179 -16.98 3.19 10.94
CA THR A 179 -16.54 4.55 10.60
C THR A 179 -17.56 5.24 9.69
N MET A 180 -18.06 4.57 8.65
CA MET A 180 -19.11 5.12 7.79
C MET A 180 -20.40 5.43 8.57
N GLN A 181 -20.83 4.53 9.47
CA GLN A 181 -21.99 4.76 10.35
C GLN A 181 -21.81 6.01 11.22
N LEU A 182 -20.63 6.20 11.82
CA LEU A 182 -20.33 7.37 12.66
C LEU A 182 -20.25 8.67 11.85
N LEU A 183 -19.91 8.59 10.57
CA LEU A 183 -19.94 9.72 9.63
C LEU A 183 -21.34 9.99 9.06
N GLY A 184 -22.31 9.11 9.30
CA GLY A 184 -23.65 9.21 8.72
C GLY A 184 -23.73 8.85 7.22
N VAL A 185 -22.78 8.06 6.73
CA VAL A 185 -22.65 7.69 5.32
C VAL A 185 -23.12 6.25 5.10
N ASN A 186 -24.06 6.04 4.18
CA ASN A 186 -24.68 4.73 3.94
C ASN A 186 -24.06 3.95 2.78
N ARG A 187 -23.44 4.63 1.81
CA ARG A 187 -22.79 4.02 0.64
C ARG A 187 -21.37 4.54 0.49
N ILE A 188 -20.45 3.70 0.03
CA ILE A 188 -19.06 4.11 -0.19
C ILE A 188 -18.98 5.28 -1.17
N GLU A 189 -19.85 5.27 -2.17
CA GLU A 189 -19.96 6.30 -3.22
C GLU A 189 -20.32 7.70 -2.66
N ASP A 190 -20.94 7.76 -1.48
CA ASP A 190 -21.33 9.01 -0.81
C ASP A 190 -20.18 9.59 0.03
N LEU A 191 -19.03 8.92 0.12
CA LEU A 191 -17.84 9.45 0.78
C LEU A 191 -17.24 10.59 -0.05
N THR A 192 -17.20 11.77 0.56
CA THR A 192 -16.56 12.98 0.02
C THR A 192 -15.35 13.40 0.86
N PRO A 193 -14.45 14.25 0.32
CA PRO A 193 -13.32 14.80 1.07
C PRO A 193 -13.72 15.55 2.36
N ASP A 194 -14.97 16.01 2.50
CA ASP A 194 -15.44 16.71 3.71
C ASP A 194 -15.48 15.81 4.96
N HIS A 195 -15.49 14.48 4.77
CA HIS A 195 -15.46 13.52 5.88
C HIS A 195 -14.06 13.33 6.48
N VAL A 196 -13.02 13.93 5.89
CA VAL A 196 -11.63 13.71 6.27
C VAL A 196 -10.93 15.04 6.53
N ARG A 197 -10.07 15.06 7.55
CA ARG A 197 -9.14 16.16 7.82
C ARG A 197 -7.76 15.57 8.04
N LEU A 198 -6.80 15.95 7.21
CA LEU A 198 -5.40 15.55 7.39
C LEU A 198 -4.70 16.54 8.34
N LEU A 199 -3.78 16.02 9.16
CA LEU A 199 -2.93 16.85 10.01
C LEU A 199 -1.97 17.63 9.12
N GLY A 200 -2.27 18.91 8.91
CA GLY A 200 -1.55 19.81 7.98
C GLY A 200 -2.49 20.77 7.25
N ASP A 201 -3.74 20.36 7.03
CA ASP A 201 -4.76 21.22 6.38
C ASP A 201 -5.38 22.21 7.39
N ALA A 202 -5.41 21.86 8.67
CA ALA A 202 -6.00 22.67 9.75
C ALA A 202 -5.33 24.03 9.98
N THR A 203 -4.10 24.24 9.49
CA THR A 203 -3.43 25.55 9.57
C THR A 203 -3.88 26.52 8.47
N ALA A 204 -4.59 26.06 7.44
CA ALA A 204 -5.11 26.93 6.38
C ALA A 204 -6.45 27.60 6.78
N ASP A 205 -7.24 26.97 7.65
CA ASP A 205 -8.58 27.44 8.04
C ASP A 205 -8.61 28.35 9.28
N VAL A 206 -7.47 28.55 9.96
CA VAL A 206 -7.39 29.54 11.05
C VAL A 206 -7.08 30.92 10.45
N LYS A 207 -8.13 31.63 10.00
CA LYS A 207 -8.05 33.08 9.92
C LYS A 207 -7.88 33.62 11.34
N LEU A 208 -6.66 34.05 11.67
CA LEU A 208 -6.45 34.87 12.86
C LEU A 208 -7.37 36.09 12.74
N PRO A 209 -8.15 36.44 13.78
CA PRO A 209 -8.95 37.65 13.73
C PRO A 209 -8.02 38.85 13.51
N ASP A 210 -8.38 39.72 12.58
CA ASP A 210 -7.67 40.99 12.37
C ASP A 210 -7.56 41.68 13.72
N ALA A 211 -6.34 41.78 14.25
CA ALA A 211 -6.08 42.60 15.41
C ALA A 211 -6.45 44.02 15.01
N ALA A 212 -7.58 44.49 15.54
CA ALA A 212 -8.06 45.84 15.38
C ALA A 212 -6.94 46.79 15.80
N MET A 213 -6.27 47.35 14.80
CA MET A 213 -5.37 48.48 14.95
C MET A 213 -6.25 49.68 15.31
N THR A 214 -6.54 49.82 16.61
CA THR A 214 -7.18 51.00 17.16
C THR A 214 -6.14 51.70 18.02
N LEU A 215 -5.55 52.73 17.40
CA LEU A 215 -4.82 53.89 17.92
C LEU A 215 -3.77 53.66 19.03
#